data_AF-A0A6M6BEB0-F1
#
_entry.id   AF-A0A6M6BEB0-F1
#
_cell.length_a   1.000
_cell.length_b   1.000
_cell.length_c   1.000
_cell.angle_alpha   90.00
_cell.angle_beta   90.00
_cell.angle_gamma   90.00
#
_symmetry.space_group_name_H-M   'P 1'
#
loop_
_entity.id
_entity.type
_entity.pdbx_description
1 polymer ?
#
loop_
_entity_poly.entity_id
_entity_poly.type
_entity_poly.pdbx_seq_one_letter_code
_entity_poly.pdbx_strand_id
1 'polypeptide(L)'
;MKKLLPLLVLALLLGVFSAQAQKMRKNEWESGLLEKGEKVGVWEYYSYTRDGRQVITQKYDHTAKKLVFFRDFDDVAYPVQTTAGTWNREHLTQPPLFLGGDAALAPFMSKLNYPAQAQSKNIQGKVVVAFVVDTLGRAVDHKVMLGIGGGCDEEALRVCRAIPNQWLPARIGGRAVVVQHELPFTFRLAK
;
A
#
# COMPACT_ATOMS: atom_id res chain seq x y z
N MET A 1 -68.69 -12.71 -20.15
CA MET A 1 -68.58 -12.29 -18.73
C MET A 1 -67.43 -13.04 -18.07
N LYS A 2 -66.43 -12.30 -17.58
CA LYS A 2 -65.53 -12.58 -16.43
C LYS A 2 -64.83 -13.96 -16.31
N LYS A 3 -63.48 -13.90 -16.36
CA LYS A 3 -62.50 -14.57 -15.46
C LYS A 3 -62.31 -16.10 -15.67
N LEU A 4 -61.14 -16.75 -15.62
CA LEU A 4 -59.84 -16.48 -14.99
C LEU A 4 -58.80 -17.49 -15.62
N LEU A 5 -57.61 -17.04 -16.03
CA LEU A 5 -56.35 -17.84 -15.95
C LEU A 5 -55.76 -17.52 -14.55
N PRO A 6 -54.92 -18.34 -13.85
CA PRO A 6 -53.82 -19.15 -14.41
C PRO A 6 -53.49 -20.48 -13.69
N LEU A 7 -52.64 -21.32 -14.31
CA LEU A 7 -51.67 -22.11 -13.53
C LEU A 7 -50.30 -21.94 -14.20
N LEU A 8 -49.59 -20.90 -13.75
CA LEU A 8 -48.21 -20.64 -14.12
C LEU A 8 -47.36 -21.64 -13.33
N VAL A 9 -46.67 -22.54 -14.03
CA VAL A 9 -45.62 -23.38 -13.44
C VAL A 9 -44.45 -22.46 -13.09
N LEU A 10 -44.40 -21.99 -11.85
CA LEU A 10 -43.25 -21.27 -11.32
C LEU A 10 -42.20 -22.30 -10.90
N ALA A 11 -41.36 -22.72 -11.85
CA ALA A 11 -40.13 -23.41 -11.52
C ALA A 11 -39.21 -22.41 -10.78
N LEU A 12 -39.21 -22.46 -9.45
CA LEU A 12 -38.16 -21.85 -8.65
C LEU A 12 -36.85 -22.56 -9.01
N LEU A 13 -36.11 -22.00 -9.96
CA LEU A 13 -34.66 -22.17 -10.00
C LEU A 13 -34.13 -21.43 -8.76
N LEU A 14 -34.16 -22.12 -7.61
CA LEU A 14 -33.21 -21.85 -6.53
C LEU A 14 -31.83 -22.14 -7.12
N GLY A 15 -31.26 -21.12 -7.77
CA GLY A 15 -29.85 -21.11 -8.09
C GLY A 15 -29.13 -21.36 -6.79
N VAL A 16 -28.60 -22.57 -6.65
CA VAL A 16 -27.65 -22.91 -5.61
C VAL A 16 -26.39 -22.12 -5.95
N PHE A 17 -26.38 -20.83 -5.64
CA PHE A 17 -25.13 -20.17 -5.33
C PHE A 17 -24.64 -20.92 -4.10
N SER A 18 -23.78 -21.90 -4.31
CA SER A 18 -22.98 -22.44 -3.22
C SER A 18 -22.34 -21.21 -2.58
N ALA A 19 -22.81 -20.81 -1.40
CA ALA A 19 -22.10 -19.87 -0.56
C ALA A 19 -20.79 -20.57 -0.22
N GLN A 20 -19.78 -20.34 -1.05
CA GLN A 20 -18.46 -20.92 -0.87
C GLN A 20 -17.94 -20.35 0.46
N ALA A 21 -17.51 -21.24 1.34
CA ALA A 21 -17.27 -20.89 2.74
C ALA A 21 -16.24 -19.76 2.85
N GLN A 22 -16.71 -18.55 3.16
CA GLN A 22 -15.86 -17.42 3.47
C GLN A 22 -15.12 -17.73 4.77
N LYS A 23 -13.80 -17.55 4.78
CA LYS A 23 -12.97 -17.80 5.95
C LYS A 23 -12.51 -16.49 6.55
N MET A 24 -12.82 -16.25 7.81
CA MET A 24 -12.25 -15.13 8.55
C MET A 24 -10.75 -15.35 8.77
N ARG A 25 -9.95 -14.35 8.41
CA ARG A 25 -8.52 -14.26 8.75
C ARG A 25 -8.32 -13.07 9.67
N LYS A 26 -7.52 -13.27 10.72
CA LYS A 26 -7.10 -12.23 11.65
C LYS A 26 -5.71 -12.55 12.19
N ASN A 27 -4.82 -11.56 12.16
CA ASN A 27 -3.54 -11.58 12.86
C ASN A 27 -3.25 -10.19 13.45
N GLU A 28 -2.04 -9.96 13.92
CA GLU A 28 -1.61 -8.70 14.54
C GLU A 28 -1.54 -7.50 13.56
N TRP A 29 -1.55 -7.74 12.24
CA TRP A 29 -1.37 -6.73 11.19
C TRP A 29 -2.62 -6.50 10.33
N GLU A 30 -3.52 -7.48 10.24
CA GLU A 30 -4.68 -7.41 9.36
C GLU A 30 -5.83 -8.32 9.80
N SER A 31 -7.05 -7.95 9.39
CA SER A 31 -8.20 -8.85 9.46
C SER A 31 -9.19 -8.64 8.32
N GLY A 32 -9.90 -9.71 7.95
CA GLY A 32 -10.92 -9.69 6.91
C GLY A 32 -11.30 -11.08 6.41
N LEU A 33 -12.15 -11.11 5.39
CA LEU A 33 -12.68 -12.35 4.82
C LEU A 33 -11.85 -12.82 3.63
N LEU A 34 -11.60 -14.13 3.57
CA LEU A 34 -11.03 -14.81 2.42
C LEU A 34 -12.09 -15.62 1.69
N GLU A 35 -12.05 -15.60 0.35
CA GLU A 35 -12.80 -16.47 -0.53
C GLU A 35 -11.83 -17.08 -1.55
N LYS A 36 -11.72 -18.42 -1.60
CA LYS A 36 -10.73 -19.14 -2.45
C LYS A 36 -9.27 -18.70 -2.25
N GLY A 37 -8.93 -18.25 -1.04
CA GLY A 37 -7.59 -17.76 -0.70
C GLY A 37 -7.35 -16.27 -1.01
N GLU A 38 -8.31 -15.62 -1.68
CA GLU A 38 -8.24 -14.20 -2.03
C GLU A 38 -8.95 -13.34 -0.99
N LYS A 39 -8.42 -12.14 -0.76
CA LYS A 39 -9.06 -11.14 0.11
C LYS A 39 -10.34 -10.63 -0.54
N VAL A 40 -11.45 -10.67 0.19
CA VAL A 40 -12.75 -10.13 -0.24
C VAL A 40 -13.34 -9.21 0.83
N GLY A 41 -14.19 -8.28 0.38
CA GLY A 41 -14.84 -7.28 1.21
C GLY A 41 -13.85 -6.32 1.87
N VAL A 42 -14.31 -5.66 2.93
CA VAL A 42 -13.50 -4.71 3.68
C VAL A 42 -12.51 -5.43 4.58
N TRP A 43 -11.22 -5.17 4.34
CA TRP A 43 -10.12 -5.57 5.21
C TRP A 43 -9.67 -4.39 6.05
N GLU A 44 -9.33 -4.68 7.29
CA GLU A 44 -8.70 -3.74 8.21
C GLU A 44 -7.21 -4.07 8.32
N TYR A 45 -6.39 -3.03 8.33
CA TYR A 45 -4.95 -3.11 8.53
C TYR A 45 -4.56 -2.29 9.74
N TYR A 46 -3.63 -2.85 10.51
CA TYR A 46 -3.25 -2.38 11.82
C TYR A 46 -1.79 -1.97 11.87
N SER A 47 -1.49 -1.02 12.75
CA SER A 47 -0.14 -0.71 13.21
C SER A 47 -0.19 -0.44 14.71
N TYR A 48 0.97 -0.26 15.32
CA TYR A 48 1.10 0.03 16.74
C TYR A 48 1.61 1.45 16.93
N THR A 49 0.96 2.22 17.79
CA THR A 49 1.45 3.51 18.24
C THR A 49 2.67 3.33 19.16
N ARG A 50 3.40 4.42 19.43
CA ARG A 50 4.60 4.39 20.28
C ARG A 50 4.36 3.85 21.69
N ASP A 51 3.17 4.07 22.24
CA ASP A 51 2.68 3.53 23.51
C ASP A 51 2.18 2.07 23.42
N GLY A 52 2.33 1.41 22.27
CA GLY A 52 2.02 0.00 22.07
C GLY A 52 0.54 -0.29 21.79
N ARG A 53 -0.29 0.74 21.56
CA ARG A 53 -1.71 0.54 21.23
C ARG A 53 -1.88 0.20 19.75
N GLN A 54 -2.58 -0.89 19.48
CA GLN A 54 -2.96 -1.24 18.12
C GLN A 54 -4.00 -0.26 17.59
N VAL A 55 -3.78 0.27 16.38
CA VAL A 55 -4.68 1.19 15.71
C VAL A 55 -4.93 0.75 14.28
N ILE A 56 -6.16 0.92 13.81
CA ILE A 56 -6.47 0.80 12.39
C ILE A 56 -5.79 1.96 11.66
N THR A 57 -4.98 1.63 10.66
CA THR A 57 -4.28 2.58 9.79
C THR A 57 -4.88 2.63 8.41
N GLN A 58 -5.50 1.54 7.96
CA GLN A 58 -6.12 1.45 6.65
C GLN A 58 -7.32 0.51 6.70
N LYS A 59 -8.40 0.86 5.98
CA LYS A 59 -9.45 -0.08 5.57
C LYS A 59 -9.56 -0.07 4.06
N TYR A 60 -9.52 -1.23 3.43
CA TYR A 60 -9.59 -1.37 1.99
C TYR A 60 -10.61 -2.45 1.61
N ASP A 61 -11.53 -2.10 0.73
CA ASP A 61 -12.46 -3.04 0.14
C ASP A 61 -11.78 -3.75 -1.04
N HIS A 62 -11.41 -5.01 -0.84
CA HIS A 62 -10.75 -5.83 -1.86
C HIS A 62 -11.68 -6.28 -2.97
N THR A 63 -12.99 -6.28 -2.73
CA THR A 63 -13.99 -6.59 -3.75
C THR A 63 -14.25 -5.35 -4.61
N ALA A 64 -14.47 -4.19 -4.00
CA ALA A 64 -14.72 -2.94 -4.70
C ALA A 64 -13.46 -2.22 -5.19
N LYS A 65 -12.27 -2.73 -4.83
CA LYS A 65 -10.95 -2.12 -5.09
C LYS A 65 -10.89 -0.65 -4.64
N LYS A 66 -11.39 -0.38 -3.43
CA LYS A 66 -11.61 0.96 -2.92
C LYS A 66 -11.03 1.15 -1.52
N LEU A 67 -10.29 2.25 -1.34
CA LEU A 67 -9.90 2.70 -0.01
C LEU A 67 -11.15 3.21 0.74
N VAL A 68 -11.42 2.62 1.90
CA VAL A 68 -12.55 2.97 2.77
C VAL A 68 -12.11 3.93 3.87
N PHE A 69 -10.93 3.73 4.41
CA PHE A 69 -10.37 4.56 5.48
C PHE A 69 -8.86 4.53 5.41
N PHE A 70 -8.22 5.64 5.74
CA PHE A 70 -6.83 5.66 6.15
C PHE A 70 -6.70 6.58 7.35
N ARG A 71 -5.73 6.30 8.21
CA ARG A 71 -5.34 7.19 9.29
C ARG A 71 -4.38 8.22 8.72
N ASP A 72 -4.78 9.48 8.79
CA ASP A 72 -3.90 10.59 8.45
C ASP A 72 -2.94 10.81 9.62
N PHE A 73 -1.64 10.83 9.33
CA PHE A 73 -0.58 10.95 10.34
C PHE A 73 0.21 12.24 10.20
N ASP A 74 0.19 12.87 9.03
CA ASP A 74 1.20 13.85 8.64
C ASP A 74 0.58 15.01 7.84
N ASP A 75 0.73 16.23 8.36
CA ASP A 75 0.46 17.45 7.60
C ASP A 75 1.69 17.81 6.74
N VAL A 76 1.96 16.98 5.74
CA VAL A 76 3.14 17.09 4.88
C VAL A 76 2.72 17.41 3.45
N ALA A 77 3.30 18.47 2.89
CA ALA A 77 3.18 18.76 1.46
C ALA A 77 4.07 17.82 0.63
N TYR A 78 3.55 17.33 -0.49
CA TYR A 78 4.26 16.43 -1.40
C TYR A 78 4.62 17.11 -2.71
N PRO A 79 5.75 16.76 -3.36
CA PRO A 79 6.00 17.17 -4.74
C PRO A 79 5.00 16.47 -5.67
N VAL A 80 4.12 17.25 -6.28
CA VAL A 80 3.09 16.82 -7.23
C VAL A 80 3.42 17.35 -8.61
N GLN A 81 3.28 16.49 -9.62
CA GLN A 81 3.50 16.89 -11.01
C GLN A 81 2.25 17.58 -11.57
N THR A 82 2.41 18.76 -12.14
CA THR A 82 1.34 19.49 -12.82
C THR A 82 1.11 18.92 -14.23
N THR A 83 -0.01 19.31 -14.85
CA THR A 83 -0.29 18.96 -16.26
C THR A 83 0.75 19.52 -17.24
N ALA A 84 1.47 20.58 -16.86
CA ALA A 84 2.56 21.16 -17.63
C ALA A 84 3.91 20.44 -17.42
N GLY A 85 3.93 19.37 -16.60
CA GLY A 85 5.14 18.59 -16.30
C GLY A 85 6.05 19.20 -15.23
N THR A 86 5.68 20.34 -14.65
CA THR A 86 6.41 20.98 -13.54
C THR A 86 6.07 20.32 -12.19
N TRP A 87 6.91 20.52 -11.18
CA TRP A 87 6.72 19.96 -9.83
C TRP A 87 6.45 21.06 -8.82
N ASN A 88 5.33 20.96 -8.09
CA ASN A 88 4.94 21.88 -7.03
C ASN A 88 4.72 21.13 -5.72
N ARG A 89 4.89 21.78 -4.57
CA ARG A 89 4.56 21.18 -3.27
C ARG A 89 3.10 21.45 -2.94
N GLU A 90 2.32 20.39 -2.73
CA GLU A 90 0.87 20.48 -2.49
C GLU A 90 0.47 19.61 -1.30
N HIS A 91 -0.55 20.04 -0.55
CA HIS A 91 -1.19 19.20 0.46
C HIS A 91 -2.17 18.25 -0.23
N LEU A 92 -2.10 16.97 0.14
CA LEU A 92 -2.91 15.92 -0.47
C LEU A 92 -4.15 15.65 0.38
N THR A 93 -5.27 15.39 -0.28
CA THR A 93 -6.47 14.86 0.41
C THR A 93 -6.26 13.38 0.79
N GLN A 94 -5.42 12.68 0.03
CA GLN A 94 -4.98 11.32 0.33
C GLN A 94 -3.52 11.18 -0.14
N PRO A 95 -2.56 10.84 0.73
CA PRO A 95 -1.20 10.57 0.32
C PRO A 95 -1.11 9.29 -0.53
N PRO A 96 0.01 9.04 -1.22
CA PRO A 96 0.27 7.70 -1.74
C PRO A 96 0.37 6.73 -0.55
N LEU A 97 -0.31 5.58 -0.64
CA LEU A 97 -0.37 4.60 0.44
C LEU A 97 0.01 3.23 -0.09
N PHE A 98 0.90 2.50 0.58
CA PHE A 98 1.08 1.10 0.26
C PHE A 98 -0.10 0.28 0.81
N LEU A 99 -0.69 -0.60 0.00
CA LEU A 99 -1.80 -1.44 0.45
C LEU A 99 -1.33 -2.39 1.55
N GLY A 100 -1.96 -2.31 2.72
CA GLY A 100 -1.54 -3.00 3.94
C GLY A 100 -0.52 -2.25 4.79
N GLY A 101 -0.11 -1.05 4.38
CA GLY A 101 0.75 -0.16 5.15
C GLY A 101 2.14 -0.74 5.45
N ASP A 102 2.75 -0.25 6.52
CA ASP A 102 4.13 -0.60 6.90
C ASP A 102 4.34 -2.10 7.13
N ALA A 103 3.34 -2.78 7.69
CA ALA A 103 3.39 -4.23 7.93
C ALA A 103 3.52 -5.02 6.61
N ALA A 104 2.87 -4.55 5.54
CA ALA A 104 2.99 -5.15 4.21
C ALA A 104 4.30 -4.77 3.50
N LEU A 105 4.87 -3.60 3.80
CA LEU A 105 6.19 -3.17 3.29
C LEU A 105 7.36 -3.89 3.96
N ALA A 106 7.25 -4.19 5.26
CA ALA A 106 8.35 -4.68 6.09
C ALA A 106 9.10 -5.90 5.51
N PRO A 107 8.45 -6.93 4.93
CA PRO A 107 9.14 -8.09 4.35
C PRO A 107 10.00 -7.75 3.12
N PHE A 108 9.74 -6.63 2.45
CA PHE A 108 10.58 -6.14 1.36
C PHE A 108 11.77 -5.38 1.92
N MET A 109 11.53 -4.49 2.88
CA MET A 109 12.55 -3.71 3.56
C MET A 109 13.55 -4.60 4.31
N SER A 110 13.13 -5.77 4.81
CA SER A 110 14.00 -6.73 5.49
C SER A 110 14.95 -7.48 4.55
N LYS A 111 14.80 -7.37 3.23
CA LYS A 111 15.71 -7.97 2.23
C LYS A 111 16.94 -7.10 1.96
N LEU A 112 17.15 -6.07 2.77
CA LEU A 112 18.29 -5.17 2.72
C LEU A 112 19.55 -5.90 3.19
N ASN A 113 20.53 -6.02 2.30
CA ASN A 113 21.81 -6.64 2.58
C ASN A 113 22.83 -5.57 2.95
N TYR A 114 23.55 -5.72 4.05
CA TYR A 114 24.60 -4.75 4.39
C TYR A 114 25.84 -4.98 3.50
N PRO A 115 26.27 -4.04 2.64
CA PRO A 115 27.41 -4.26 1.75
C PRO A 115 28.72 -4.45 2.52
N ALA A 116 29.54 -5.41 2.09
CA ALA A 116 30.81 -5.73 2.76
C ALA A 116 31.76 -4.53 2.84
N GLN A 117 31.79 -3.68 1.80
CA GLN A 117 32.59 -2.47 1.81
C GLN A 117 32.14 -1.50 2.91
N ALA A 118 30.83 -1.25 3.02
CA ALA A 118 30.27 -0.41 4.07
C ALA A 118 30.55 -0.97 5.47
N GLN A 119 30.47 -2.30 5.66
CA GLN A 119 30.83 -2.95 6.92
C GLN A 119 32.31 -2.72 7.27
N SER A 120 33.23 -3.01 6.34
CA SER A 120 34.68 -2.88 6.55
C SER A 120 35.13 -1.44 6.88
N LYS A 121 34.38 -0.45 6.40
CA LYS A 121 34.66 0.98 6.58
C LYS A 121 33.81 1.63 7.68
N ASN A 122 33.02 0.85 8.44
CA ASN A 122 32.10 1.35 9.45
C ASN A 122 31.11 2.41 8.95
N ILE A 123 30.75 2.37 7.66
CA ILE A 123 29.78 3.30 7.04
C ILE A 123 28.39 2.92 7.50
N GLN A 124 27.70 3.81 8.21
CA GLN A 124 26.34 3.63 8.73
C GLN A 124 25.51 4.86 8.39
N GLY A 125 24.18 4.72 8.35
CA GLY A 125 23.28 5.86 8.16
C GLY A 125 21.99 5.49 7.45
N LYS A 126 21.32 6.53 6.94
CA LYS A 126 20.05 6.39 6.22
C LYS A 126 20.28 6.75 4.75
N VAL A 127 19.93 5.83 3.87
CA VAL A 127 19.76 6.09 2.44
C VAL A 127 18.29 6.43 2.18
N VAL A 128 18.01 7.47 1.41
CA VAL A 128 16.65 7.83 1.01
C VAL A 128 16.50 7.64 -0.49
N VAL A 129 15.57 6.79 -0.89
CA VAL A 129 15.21 6.56 -2.29
C VAL A 129 13.90 7.29 -2.58
N ALA A 130 13.90 8.17 -3.56
CA ALA A 130 12.69 8.78 -4.11
C ALA A 130 12.23 8.04 -5.35
N PHE A 131 10.93 8.03 -5.58
CA PHE A 131 10.30 7.49 -6.77
C PHE A 131 8.97 8.22 -7.02
N VAL A 132 8.44 8.06 -8.22
CA VAL A 132 7.16 8.62 -8.63
C VAL A 132 6.07 7.56 -8.46
N VAL A 133 4.99 7.91 -7.76
CA VAL A 133 3.75 7.14 -7.78
C VAL A 133 2.80 7.82 -8.76
N ASP A 134 2.47 7.11 -9.85
CA ASP A 134 1.59 7.64 -10.88
C ASP A 134 0.09 7.54 -10.48
N THR A 135 -0.79 8.03 -11.35
CA THR A 135 -2.24 8.03 -11.13
C THR A 135 -2.87 6.64 -11.05
N LEU A 136 -2.14 5.59 -11.46
CA LEU A 136 -2.53 4.18 -11.39
C LEU A 136 -1.90 3.46 -10.18
N GLY A 137 -1.07 4.15 -9.40
CA GLY A 137 -0.37 3.54 -8.26
C GLY A 137 0.87 2.74 -8.64
N ARG A 138 1.45 2.96 -9.82
CA ARG A 138 2.73 2.36 -10.21
C ARG A 138 3.88 3.18 -9.67
N ALA A 139 4.88 2.52 -9.08
CA ALA A 139 6.12 3.14 -8.65
C ALA A 139 7.14 3.12 -9.79
N VAL A 140 7.58 4.30 -10.22
CA VAL A 140 8.51 4.51 -11.36
C VAL A 140 9.59 5.52 -10.99
N ASP A 141 10.60 5.69 -11.86
CA ASP A 141 11.63 6.75 -11.71
C ASP A 141 12.38 6.76 -10.36
N HIS A 142 12.72 5.56 -9.89
CA HIS A 142 13.47 5.36 -8.64
C HIS A 142 14.89 5.95 -8.74
N LYS A 143 15.21 6.87 -7.81
CA LYS A 143 16.50 7.56 -7.67
C LYS A 143 16.92 7.69 -6.21
N VAL A 144 18.22 7.64 -5.95
CA VAL A 144 18.78 7.92 -4.61
C VAL A 144 18.82 9.44 -4.41
N MET A 145 18.15 9.94 -3.38
CA MET A 145 18.13 11.36 -3.01
C MET A 145 19.17 11.70 -1.95
N LEU A 146 19.35 10.78 -1.00
CA LEU A 146 20.37 10.88 0.04
C LEU A 146 21.10 9.54 0.10
N GLY A 147 22.40 9.56 -0.18
CA GLY A 147 23.27 8.39 -0.14
C GLY A 147 24.25 8.44 1.03
N ILE A 148 24.75 7.27 1.41
CA ILE A 148 25.85 7.11 2.38
C ILE A 148 27.07 6.43 1.75
N GLY A 149 26.95 5.94 0.51
CA GLY A 149 28.02 5.28 -0.22
C GLY A 149 28.35 3.87 0.31
N GLY A 150 29.51 3.34 -0.11
CA GLY A 150 29.97 2.01 0.31
C GLY A 150 29.15 0.83 -0.23
N GLY A 151 28.35 1.05 -1.28
CA GLY A 151 27.40 0.08 -1.86
C GLY A 151 25.98 0.15 -1.29
N CYS A 152 25.75 0.96 -0.26
CA CYS A 152 24.45 1.05 0.43
C CYS A 152 23.37 1.69 -0.45
N ASP A 153 23.78 2.60 -1.32
CA ASP A 153 22.90 3.38 -2.18
C ASP A 153 22.28 2.49 -3.26
N GLU A 154 23.13 1.68 -3.92
CA GLU A 154 22.75 0.70 -4.92
C GLU A 154 21.85 -0.39 -4.32
N GLU A 155 22.17 -0.84 -3.11
CA GLU A 155 21.40 -1.86 -2.41
C GLU A 155 20.02 -1.35 -2.00
N ALA A 156 19.93 -0.15 -1.44
CA ALA A 156 18.65 0.48 -1.11
C ALA A 156 17.79 0.65 -2.38
N LEU A 157 18.41 1.08 -3.48
CA LEU A 157 17.73 1.22 -4.77
C LEU A 157 17.23 -0.13 -5.31
N ARG A 158 18.02 -1.21 -5.17
CA ARG A 158 17.63 -2.58 -5.54
C ARG A 158 16.40 -3.04 -4.76
N VAL A 159 16.41 -2.87 -3.43
CA VAL A 159 15.29 -3.26 -2.59
C VAL A 159 14.05 -2.44 -2.93
N CYS A 160 14.19 -1.11 -3.06
CA CYS A 160 13.08 -0.22 -3.39
C CYS A 160 12.40 -0.62 -4.71
N ARG A 161 13.19 -0.93 -5.75
CA ARG A 161 12.67 -1.39 -7.07
C ARG A 161 12.01 -2.78 -7.03
N ALA A 162 12.32 -3.58 -6.01
CA ALA A 162 11.73 -4.91 -5.83
C ALA A 162 10.40 -4.87 -5.05
N ILE A 163 10.00 -3.71 -4.52
CA ILE A 163 8.68 -3.52 -3.91
C ILE A 163 7.62 -3.62 -5.01
N PRO A 164 6.55 -4.42 -4.83
CA PRO A 164 5.53 -4.59 -5.85
C PRO A 164 4.69 -3.32 -6.01
N ASN A 165 4.06 -3.16 -7.18
CA ASN A 165 3.15 -2.05 -7.48
C ASN A 165 1.80 -2.21 -6.76
N GLN A 166 1.80 -2.10 -5.44
CA GLN A 166 0.60 -2.13 -4.58
C GLN A 166 0.37 -0.77 -3.92
N TRP A 167 0.86 0.30 -4.54
CA TRP A 167 0.58 1.65 -4.09
C TRP A 167 -0.82 2.06 -4.51
N LEU A 168 -1.53 2.71 -3.61
CA LEU A 168 -2.73 3.48 -3.89
C LEU A 168 -2.28 4.87 -4.31
N PRO A 169 -2.81 5.43 -5.41
CA PRO A 169 -2.39 6.73 -5.91
C PRO A 169 -2.76 7.83 -4.91
N ALA A 170 -1.94 8.89 -4.89
CA ALA A 170 -2.25 10.12 -4.20
C ALA A 170 -3.49 10.80 -4.80
N ARG A 171 -4.23 11.56 -3.99
CA ARG A 171 -5.40 12.32 -4.45
C ARG A 171 -5.44 13.75 -3.93
N ILE A 172 -5.90 14.66 -4.78
CA ILE A 172 -6.31 16.03 -4.44
C ILE A 172 -7.76 16.21 -4.89
N GLY A 173 -8.65 16.56 -3.96
CA GLY A 173 -10.07 16.79 -4.27
C GLY A 173 -10.73 15.60 -4.97
N GLY A 174 -10.34 14.37 -4.58
CA GLY A 174 -10.82 13.12 -5.17
C GLY A 174 -10.17 12.72 -6.50
N ARG A 175 -9.37 13.57 -7.15
CA ARG A 175 -8.65 13.23 -8.40
C ARG A 175 -7.30 12.61 -8.09
N ALA A 176 -6.96 11.52 -8.79
CA ALA A 176 -5.63 10.92 -8.68
C ALA A 176 -4.57 11.86 -9.29
N VAL A 177 -3.43 12.00 -8.63
CA VAL A 177 -2.32 12.87 -9.05
C VAL A 177 -1.00 12.11 -9.06
N VAL A 178 -0.06 12.54 -9.90
CA VAL A 178 1.31 12.02 -9.92
C VAL A 178 2.10 12.70 -8.82
N VAL A 179 2.77 11.91 -7.98
CA VAL A 179 3.48 12.43 -6.79
C VAL A 179 4.85 11.79 -6.64
N GLN A 180 5.84 12.53 -6.15
CA GLN A 180 7.09 11.97 -5.68
C GLN A 180 6.93 11.48 -4.23
N HIS A 181 7.26 10.22 -3.98
CA HIS A 181 7.30 9.61 -2.65
C HIS A 181 8.73 9.17 -2.29
N GLU A 182 9.01 9.04 -1.00
CA GLU A 182 10.34 8.76 -0.48
C GLU A 182 10.30 7.62 0.53
N LEU A 183 11.21 6.65 0.40
CA LEU A 183 11.38 5.57 1.35
C LEU A 183 12.79 5.60 1.98
N PRO A 184 12.89 5.60 3.31
CA PRO A 184 14.17 5.53 4.01
C PRO A 184 14.62 4.08 4.24
N PHE A 185 15.89 3.80 3.98
CA PHE A 185 16.57 2.54 4.24
C PHE A 185 17.71 2.79 5.24
N THR A 186 17.71 2.06 6.36
CA THR A 186 18.66 2.31 7.45
C THR A 186 19.71 1.19 7.51
N PHE A 187 20.97 1.57 7.40
CA PHE A 187 22.13 0.70 7.60
C PHE A 187 22.74 0.99 8.96
N ARG A 188 22.71 -0.01 9.84
CA ARG A 188 23.28 0.06 11.19
C ARG A 188 24.01 -1.24 11.50
N LEU A 189 25.24 -1.14 12.00
CA LEU A 189 26.01 -2.30 12.45
C LEU A 189 25.44 -2.79 13.79
N ALA A 190 25.43 -4.11 13.97
CA ALA A 190 25.15 -4.67 15.29
C ALA A 190 26.22 -4.14 16.28
N LYS A 191 25.75 -3.74 17.47
CA LYS A 191 26.65 -3.41 18.57
C LYS A 191 27.24 -4.67 19.18
#